data_AF-A0A7X8RMQ2-F1
#
_entry.id   AF-A0A7X8RMQ2-F1
#
_cell.length_a   1.000
_cell.length_b   1.000
_cell.length_c   1.000
_cell.angle_alpha   90.00
_cell.angle_beta   90.00
_cell.angle_gamma   90.00
#
_symmetry.space_group_name_H-M   'P 1'
#
loop_
_entity.id
_entity.type
_entity.pdbx_description
1 polymer ?
#
loop_
_entity_poly.entity_id
_entity_poly.type
_entity_poly.pdbx_seq_one_letter_code
_entity_poly.pdbx_strand_id
1 'polypeptide(L)'
;MEFLLFFGIHFFIMGSAVMLFSVIVSFVAKKIPFFVTVLGCMLLGGLYAVVISFTEILWFAAVFNGVLSAIAVGLVKLGEYFGKVAEKIDG
;
A
#
# COMPACT_ATOMS: atom_id res chain seq x y z
N MET A 1 8.18 26.06 7.21
CA MET A 1 8.95 25.00 6.52
C MET A 1 9.05 23.72 7.33
N GLU A 2 9.17 23.79 8.66
CA GLU A 2 9.31 22.60 9.52
C GLU A 2 8.11 21.64 9.44
N PHE A 3 6.88 22.15 9.44
CA PHE A 3 5.67 21.31 9.28
C PHE A 3 5.71 20.45 8.00
N LEU A 4 6.08 21.05 6.87
CA LEU A 4 6.07 20.39 5.56
C LEU A 4 7.15 19.30 5.48
N LEU A 5 8.27 19.51 6.19
CA LEU A 5 9.37 18.55 6.31
C LEU A 5 8.99 17.38 7.22
N PHE A 6 8.42 17.64 8.40
CA PHE A 6 7.92 16.59 9.31
C PHE A 6 6.79 15.77 8.68
N PHE A 7 5.83 16.46 8.06
CA PHE A 7 4.75 15.84 7.32
C PHE A 7 5.28 14.93 6.20
N GLY A 8 6.17 15.47 5.35
CA GLY A 8 6.73 14.73 4.23
C GLY A 8 7.49 13.47 4.66
N ILE A 9 8.30 13.54 5.72
CA ILE A 9 9.04 12.39 6.25
C ILE A 9 8.08 11.31 6.76
N HIS A 10 7.09 11.67 7.57
CA HIS A 10 6.12 10.70 8.08
C HIS A 10 5.29 10.07 6.98
N PHE A 11 4.85 10.86 5.99
CA PHE A 11 4.11 10.34 4.84
C PHE A 11 4.95 9.40 3.98
N PHE A 12 6.23 9.72 3.78
CA PHE A 12 7.15 8.89 3.02
C PHE A 12 7.42 7.55 3.71
N ILE A 13 7.69 7.56 5.01
CA ILE A 13 7.92 6.34 5.81
C ILE A 13 6.65 5.48 5.80
N MET A 14 5.48 6.10 6.03
CA MET A 14 4.20 5.38 6.04
C MET A 14 3.87 4.77 4.68
N GLY A 15 4.01 5.54 3.59
CA GLY A 15 3.76 5.05 2.24
C GLY A 15 4.68 3.89 1.88
N SER A 16 5.97 3.99 2.23
CA SER A 16 6.94 2.92 2.03
C SER A 16 6.58 1.66 2.83
N ALA A 17 6.16 1.82 4.08
CA ALA A 17 5.71 0.70 4.92
C ALA A 17 4.45 0.03 4.36
N VAL A 18 3.47 0.79 3.87
CA VAL A 18 2.24 0.27 3.27
C VAL A 18 2.53 -0.49 1.98
N MET A 19 3.42 0.03 1.12
CA MET A 19 3.82 -0.70 -0.09
C MET A 19 4.52 -2.01 0.27
N LEU A 20 5.50 -1.98 1.17
CA LEU A 20 6.23 -3.18 1.59
C LEU A 20 5.27 -4.23 2.19
N PHE A 21 4.40 -3.80 3.10
CA PHE A 21 3.41 -4.68 3.72
C PHE A 21 2.45 -5.28 2.68
N SER A 22 1.96 -4.46 1.75
CA SER A 22 1.06 -4.91 0.68
C SER A 22 1.72 -5.96 -0.23
N VAL A 23 3.01 -5.77 -0.54
CA VAL A 23 3.81 -6.76 -1.29
C VAL A 23 3.95 -8.06 -0.50
N ILE A 24 4.37 -7.99 0.77
CA ILE A 24 4.55 -9.17 1.65
C ILE A 24 3.24 -9.95 1.77
N VAL A 25 2.14 -9.26 2.06
CA VAL A 25 0.81 -9.88 2.18
C VAL A 25 0.40 -10.53 0.87
N SER A 26 0.65 -9.89 -0.28
CA SER A 26 0.31 -10.46 -1.58
C SER A 26 1.11 -11.71 -1.92
N PHE A 27 2.38 -11.78 -1.52
CA PHE A 27 3.24 -12.95 -1.73
C PHE A 27 2.89 -14.11 -0.80
N VAL A 28 2.73 -13.83 0.50
CA VAL A 28 2.51 -14.86 1.53
C VAL A 28 1.06 -15.33 1.51
N ALA A 29 0.12 -14.40 1.38
CA ALA A 29 -1.30 -14.66 1.51
C ALA A 29 -2.00 -14.48 0.15
N LYS A 30 -1.60 -15.28 -0.84
CA LYS A 30 -2.14 -15.26 -2.22
C LYS A 30 -3.67 -15.38 -2.32
N LYS A 31 -4.32 -15.87 -1.26
CA LYS A 31 -5.77 -16.02 -1.15
C LYS A 31 -6.49 -14.79 -0.59
N ILE A 32 -5.78 -13.79 -0.07
CA ILE A 32 -6.41 -12.58 0.46
C ILE A 32 -6.95 -11.75 -0.70
N PRO A 33 -8.24 -11.32 -0.65
CA PRO A 33 -8.81 -10.49 -1.69
C PRO A 33 -8.06 -9.15 -1.78
N PHE A 34 -7.77 -8.72 -3.01
CA PHE A 34 -7.13 -7.43 -3.31
C PHE A 34 -7.75 -6.27 -2.51
N PHE A 35 -9.08 -6.23 -2.50
CA PHE A 35 -9.84 -5.17 -1.86
C PHE A 35 -9.66 -5.15 -0.33
N VAL A 36 -9.46 -6.31 0.29
CA VAL A 36 -9.24 -6.42 1.74
C VAL A 36 -7.90 -5.82 2.14
N THR A 37 -6.84 -6.10 1.37
CA THR A 37 -5.52 -5.51 1.61
C THR A 37 -5.57 -3.99 1.46
N VAL A 38 -6.21 -3.49 0.40
CA VAL A 38 -6.36 -2.06 0.14
C VAL A 38 -7.15 -1.37 1.25
N LEU A 39 -8.32 -1.90 1.63
CA LEU A 39 -9.12 -1.34 2.72
C LEU A 39 -8.38 -1.37 4.06
N GLY A 40 -7.64 -2.44 4.35
CA GLY A 40 -6.79 -2.52 5.53
C GLY A 40 -5.73 -1.42 5.56
N CYS A 41 -5.05 -1.18 4.44
CA CYS A 41 -4.07 -0.10 4.31
C CYS A 41 -4.70 1.30 4.40
N MET A 42 -5.91 1.50 3.88
CA MET A 42 -6.66 2.76 4.05
C MET A 42 -6.98 3.02 5.52
N LEU A 43 -7.43 2.00 6.25
CA LEU A 43 -7.72 2.10 7.68
C LEU A 43 -6.45 2.37 8.50
N LEU A 44 -5.35 1.69 8.20
CA LEU A 44 -4.06 1.93 8.86
C LEU A 44 -3.54 3.35 8.60
N GLY A 45 -3.66 3.85 7.37
CA GLY A 45 -3.29 5.22 7.03
C GLY A 45 -4.13 6.26 7.78
N GLY A 46 -5.44 6.02 7.89
CA GLY A 46 -6.34 6.87 8.68
C GLY A 46 -6.00 6.84 10.18
N LEU A 47 -5.79 5.65 10.76
CA LEU A 47 -5.41 5.48 12.17
C LEU A 47 -4.09 6.19 12.49
N TYR A 48 -3.09 6.05 11.61
CA TYR A 48 -1.81 6.71 11.81
C TYR A 48 -1.95 8.24 11.77
N ALA A 49 -2.74 8.78 10.84
CA ALA A 49 -3.00 10.22 10.77
C ALA A 49 -3.64 10.77 12.06
N VAL A 50 -4.50 9.99 12.72
CA VAL A 50 -5.07 10.35 14.03
C VAL A 50 -3.98 10.37 15.12
N VAL A 51 -3.12 9.35 15.17
CA VAL A 51 -2.06 9.24 16.19
C VAL A 51 -1.07 10.42 16.15
N ILE A 52 -0.74 10.90 14.96
CA ILE A 52 0.17 12.05 14.76
C ILE A 52 -0.55 13.41 14.78
N SER A 53 -1.84 13.45 15.13
CA SER A 53 -2.67 14.67 15.17
C SER A 53 -2.83 15.40 13.83
N PHE A 54 -2.75 14.68 12.71
CA PHE A 54 -3.01 15.20 11.36
C PHE A 54 -4.45 14.89 10.91
N THR A 55 -5.41 15.25 11.74
CA THR A 55 -6.83 14.90 11.57
C THR A 55 -7.48 15.61 10.38
N GLU A 56 -7.02 16.81 10.02
CA GLU A 56 -7.55 17.57 8.88
C GLU A 56 -7.31 16.89 7.51
N ILE A 57 -6.27 16.05 7.44
CA ILE A 57 -5.83 15.36 6.22
C ILE A 57 -6.04 13.84 6.32
N LEU A 58 -6.90 13.40 7.24
CA LEU A 58 -7.18 11.98 7.48
C LEU A 58 -7.71 11.27 6.24
N TRP A 59 -8.62 11.91 5.51
CA TRP A 59 -9.17 11.36 4.27
C TRP A 59 -8.07 11.20 3.21
N PHE A 60 -7.15 12.16 3.12
CA PHE A 60 -6.04 12.12 2.18
C PHE A 60 -5.07 11.00 2.54
N ALA A 61 -4.72 10.84 3.82
CA ALA A 61 -3.88 9.74 4.30
C ALA A 61 -4.51 8.37 4.02
N ALA A 62 -5.80 8.21 4.26
CA ALA A 62 -6.50 6.96 3.96
C ALA A 62 -6.46 6.65 2.46
N VAL A 63 -6.86 7.60 1.61
CA VAL A 63 -6.88 7.41 0.14
C VAL A 63 -5.48 7.16 -0.41
N PHE A 64 -4.49 7.94 0.00
CA PHE A 64 -3.11 7.80 -0.44
C PHE A 64 -2.54 6.41 -0.15
N ASN A 65 -2.74 5.91 1.08
CA ASN A 65 -2.30 4.56 1.45
C ASN A 65 -3.08 3.47 0.71
N GLY A 66 -4.38 3.68 0.45
CA GLY A 66 -5.16 2.79 -0.41
C GLY A 66 -4.60 2.70 -1.83
N VAL A 67 -4.25 3.83 -2.44
CA VAL A 67 -3.66 3.88 -3.78
C VAL A 67 -2.29 3.19 -3.81
N LEU A 68 -1.42 3.47 -2.84
CA LEU A 68 -0.11 2.82 -2.75
C LEU A 68 -0.23 1.30 -2.56
N SER A 69 -1.17 0.86 -1.73
CA SER A 69 -1.48 -0.56 -1.56
C SER A 69 -1.97 -1.18 -2.88
N ALA A 70 -2.91 -0.53 -3.56
CA ALA A 70 -3.43 -0.99 -4.85
C ALA A 70 -2.32 -1.15 -5.90
N ILE A 71 -1.39 -0.19 -5.99
CA ILE A 71 -0.22 -0.26 -6.87
C ILE A 71 0.65 -1.45 -6.49
N ALA A 72 1.00 -1.59 -5.21
CA ALA A 72 1.86 -2.66 -4.72
C ALA A 72 1.27 -4.06 -5.01
N VAL A 73 0.01 -4.30 -4.66
CA VAL A 73 -0.66 -5.58 -4.94
C VAL A 73 -0.81 -5.81 -6.45
N GLY A 74 -1.11 -4.75 -7.21
CA GLY A 74 -1.22 -4.80 -8.67
C GLY A 74 0.08 -5.24 -9.33
N LEU A 75 1.22 -4.71 -8.90
CA LEU A 75 2.54 -5.11 -9.39
C LEU A 75 2.85 -6.57 -9.10
N VAL A 76 2.52 -7.07 -7.90
CA VAL A 76 2.71 -8.50 -7.56
C VAL A 76 1.89 -9.38 -8.49
N LYS A 77 0.60 -9.06 -8.70
CA LYS A 77 -0.28 -9.83 -9.59
C LYS A 77 0.16 -9.77 -11.05
N LEU A 78 0.66 -8.63 -11.52
CA LEU A 78 1.24 -8.50 -12.85
C LEU A 78 2.48 -9.39 -12.99
N GLY A 79 3.37 -9.39 -11.99
CA GLY A 79 4.52 -10.30 -11.95
C GLY A 79 4.11 -11.77 -12.02
N GLU A 80 3.11 -12.19 -11.25
CA GLU A 80 2.58 -13.56 -11.31
C GLU A 80 1.96 -13.90 -12.67
N TYR A 81 1.29 -12.94 -13.31
CA TYR A 81 0.71 -13.12 -14.64
C TYR A 81 1.80 -13.32 -15.70
N PHE A 82 2.82 -12.45 -15.74
CA PHE A 82 3.93 -12.58 -16.69
C PHE A 82 4.73 -13.86 -16.47
N GLY A 83 4.92 -14.29 -15.22
CA GLY A 83 5.56 -15.58 -14.90
C GLY A 83 4.81 -16.77 -15.52
N LYS A 84 3.48 -16.81 -15.38
CA LYS A 84 2.64 -17.86 -16.00
C LYS A 84 2.64 -17.82 -17.53
N VAL A 85 2.75 -16.63 -18.12
CA VAL A 85 2.84 -16.48 -19.58
C VAL A 85 4.19 -17.00 -20.08
N ALA A 86 5.29 -16.68 -19.40
CA ALA A 86 6.62 -17.19 -19.75
C ALA A 86 6.68 -18.72 -19.68
N GLU A 87 6.15 -19.33 -18.60
CA GLU A 87 6.08 -20.80 -18.46
C GLU A 87 5.30 -21.49 -19.59
N LYS A 88 4.31 -20.81 -20.19
CA LYS A 88 3.53 -21.34 -21.32
C LYS A 88 4.21 -21.20 -22.68
N ILE A 89 5.21 -20.33 -22.79
CA ILE A 89 5.92 -20.07 -24.05
C ILE A 89 7.17 -20.95 -24.13
N ASP A 90 7.86 -21.18 -23.01
CA ASP A 90 9.03 -22.05 -22.94
C ASP A 90 8.70 -23.53 -22.68
N GLY A 91 7.43 -23.85 -22.35
CA GLY A 91 6.93 -25.19 -22.04
C GLY A 91 6.23 -25.90 -23.19
#